data_AF-A0A6J1T5F6-F1
#
_entry.id   AF-A0A6J1T5F6-F1
#
_cell.length_a   1.000
_cell.length_b   1.000
_cell.length_c   1.000
_cell.angle_alpha   90.00
_cell.angle_beta   90.00
_cell.angle_gamma   90.00
#
_symmetry.space_group_name_H-M   'P 1'
#
loop_
_entity.id
_entity.type
_entity.pdbx_description
1 polymer ?
#
loop_
_entity_poly.entity_id
_entity_poly.type
_entity_poly.pdbx_seq_one_letter_code
_entity_poly.pdbx_strand_id
1 'polypeptide(L)'
;MHVTRQQLSTDNPEYQEVSAVFRKGAKTKDFVLSIEAIEKVTNPTLQQAFDINKAIYRRQYGHVRTVKVFHGTKITNIPSILKNNLEVRRHGQNRGHRFGAGVSFSAISNYSSHYCDENVPVKQMLLCLVLVSNIIEVPEMKKKRYTICEPPFLEGHWPLRYDTTAKNKTTMDVIVKFEDHTFYPAFVVSFRKRSKMCPPVASPSPVYSSEPIFLPRSVQNDYNRPPAHSSLYRDPYSVHPARTHVPVRPQYQPAQYHSEPFYTRAQPQPATNQAQNTTGFWDVISAIGRFIFG
;
A
#
# COMPACT_ATOMS: atom_id res chain seq x y z
N MET A 1 15.69 -21.67 9.00
CA MET A 1 15.73 -20.65 10.07
C MET A 1 14.32 -20.40 10.58
N HIS A 2 14.15 -20.16 11.88
CA HIS A 2 12.83 -19.97 12.50
C HIS A 2 12.45 -18.49 12.52
N VAL A 3 11.20 -18.16 12.19
CA VAL A 3 10.66 -16.80 12.31
C VAL A 3 10.17 -16.63 13.74
N THR A 4 10.65 -15.61 14.45
CA THR A 4 10.17 -15.31 15.81
C THR A 4 9.35 -14.03 15.84
N ARG A 5 8.41 -13.99 16.79
CA ARG A 5 7.62 -12.81 17.14
C ARG A 5 7.80 -12.57 18.63
N GLN A 6 8.19 -11.36 18.99
CA GLN A 6 8.33 -10.94 20.37
C GLN A 6 7.39 -9.77 20.63
N GLN A 7 6.44 -9.95 21.53
CA GLN A 7 5.60 -8.86 22.00
C GLN A 7 6.46 -7.84 22.76
N LEU A 8 6.32 -6.56 22.39
CA LEU A 8 7.04 -5.46 23.00
C LEU A 8 6.24 -4.87 24.16
N SER A 9 6.94 -4.48 25.22
CA SER A 9 6.39 -3.69 26.31
C SER A 9 6.21 -2.22 25.90
N THR A 10 5.33 -1.48 26.56
CA THR A 10 4.98 -0.10 26.18
C THR A 10 6.09 0.92 26.41
N ASP A 11 7.02 0.61 27.31
CA ASP A 11 8.23 1.37 27.62
C ASP A 11 9.38 1.08 26.65
N ASN A 12 9.26 0.05 25.80
CA ASN A 12 10.26 -0.25 24.79
C ASN A 12 10.35 0.88 23.74
N PRO A 13 11.55 1.39 23.40
CA PRO A 13 11.71 2.45 22.41
C PRO A 13 11.14 2.11 21.02
N GLU A 14 11.26 0.86 20.57
CA GLU A 14 10.67 0.42 19.29
C GLU A 14 9.14 0.43 19.36
N TYR A 15 8.54 0.04 20.50
CA TYR A 15 7.09 0.16 20.71
C TYR A 15 6.64 1.61 20.58
N GLN A 16 7.36 2.54 21.21
CA GLN A 16 7.04 3.96 21.18
C GLN A 16 7.14 4.54 19.78
N GLU A 17 8.20 4.20 19.04
CA GLU A 17 8.38 4.62 17.65
C GLU A 17 7.26 4.11 16.74
N VAL A 18 6.99 2.80 16.77
CA VAL A 18 5.92 2.17 15.97
C VAL A 18 4.57 2.78 16.33
N SER A 19 4.31 3.01 17.62
CA SER A 19 3.08 3.64 18.07
C SER A 19 2.96 5.09 17.60
N ALA A 20 4.05 5.85 17.56
CA ALA A 20 4.05 7.21 17.04
C ALA A 20 3.75 7.25 15.54
N VAL A 21 4.36 6.35 14.76
CA VAL A 21 4.06 6.19 13.32
C VAL A 21 2.59 5.83 13.11
N PHE A 22 2.06 4.87 13.87
CA PHE A 22 0.67 4.44 13.80
C PHE A 22 -0.33 5.57 14.08
N ARG A 23 -0.08 6.36 15.13
CA ARG A 23 -1.00 7.42 15.58
C ARG A 23 -1.19 8.53 14.56
N LYS A 24 -0.20 8.80 13.68
CA LYS A 24 -0.29 9.84 12.63
C LYS A 24 -1.50 9.64 11.71
N GLY A 25 -1.84 8.39 11.39
CA GLY A 25 -2.96 8.04 10.52
C GLY A 25 -4.15 7.37 11.22
N ALA A 26 -4.17 7.30 12.55
CA ALA A 26 -5.09 6.42 13.29
C ALA A 26 -6.49 7.00 13.55
N LYS A 27 -6.71 8.29 13.25
CA LYS A 27 -7.95 9.01 13.59
C LYS A 27 -8.68 9.44 12.32
N THR A 28 -10.00 9.27 12.30
CA THR A 28 -10.91 9.88 11.32
C THR A 28 -11.95 10.73 12.06
N LYS A 29 -12.91 11.32 11.35
CA LYS A 29 -14.06 11.98 12.01
C LYS A 29 -14.92 10.98 12.79
N ASP A 30 -15.05 9.73 12.29
CA ASP A 30 -16.02 8.76 12.78
C ASP A 30 -15.44 7.73 13.76
N PHE A 31 -14.13 7.49 13.73
CA PHE A 31 -13.51 6.45 14.56
C PHE A 31 -12.04 6.74 14.91
N VAL A 32 -11.52 5.97 15.86
CA VAL A 32 -10.10 5.92 16.23
C VAL A 32 -9.62 4.47 16.22
N LEU A 33 -8.43 4.25 15.67
CA LEU A 33 -7.71 2.98 15.81
C LEU A 33 -6.86 3.03 17.09
N SER A 34 -6.99 2.01 17.94
CA SER A 34 -6.26 1.88 19.20
C SER A 34 -5.38 0.63 19.16
N ILE A 35 -4.10 0.78 19.47
CA ILE A 35 -3.13 -0.32 19.51
C ILE A 35 -3.44 -1.20 20.73
N GLU A 36 -3.45 -2.51 20.53
CA GLU A 36 -3.59 -3.52 21.58
C GLU A 36 -2.25 -4.21 21.87
N ALA A 37 -1.47 -4.50 20.82
CA ALA A 37 -0.14 -5.08 20.94
C ALA A 37 0.73 -4.74 19.73
N ILE A 38 2.03 -4.68 19.95
CA ILE A 38 3.05 -4.62 18.89
C ILE A 38 3.99 -5.80 19.11
N GLU A 39 4.19 -6.60 18.08
CA GLU A 39 5.16 -7.68 18.09
C GLU A 39 6.26 -7.39 17.08
N LYS A 40 7.51 -7.42 17.55
CA LYS A 40 8.69 -7.37 16.69
C LYS A 40 8.87 -8.72 16.00
N VAL A 41 9.08 -8.69 14.71
CA VAL A 41 9.34 -9.86 13.87
C VAL A 41 10.83 -9.99 13.63
N THR A 42 11.37 -11.18 13.84
CA THR A 42 12.73 -11.53 13.43
C THR A 42 12.69 -12.68 12.43
N ASN A 43 13.06 -12.38 11.19
CA ASN A 43 13.32 -13.37 10.15
C ASN A 43 14.70 -13.05 9.53
N PRO A 44 15.78 -13.74 9.97
CA PRO A 44 17.14 -13.42 9.53
C PRO A 44 17.34 -13.56 8.02
N THR A 45 16.66 -14.52 7.38
CA THR A 45 16.75 -14.73 5.93
C THR A 45 16.17 -13.55 5.16
N LEU A 46 14.99 -13.07 5.55
CA LEU A 46 14.38 -11.90 4.90
C LEU A 46 15.13 -10.60 5.22
N GLN A 47 15.64 -10.46 6.45
CA GLN A 47 16.46 -9.32 6.84
C GLN A 47 17.74 -9.26 6.00
N GLN A 48 18.43 -10.39 5.82
CA GLN A 48 19.63 -10.46 4.98
C GLN A 48 19.32 -10.09 3.51
N ALA A 49 18.23 -10.60 2.94
CA ALA A 49 17.82 -10.24 1.58
C ALA A 49 17.49 -8.74 1.45
N PHE A 50 16.86 -8.15 2.47
CA PHE A 50 16.58 -6.72 2.54
C PHE A 50 17.86 -5.88 2.61
N ASP A 51 18.83 -6.28 3.44
CA ASP A 51 20.09 -5.56 3.59
C ASP A 51 20.98 -5.66 2.34
N ILE A 52 20.97 -6.79 1.65
CA ILE A 52 21.61 -6.95 0.33
C ILE A 52 20.99 -5.98 -0.68
N ASN A 53 19.66 -5.94 -0.78
CA ASN A 53 18.98 -5.01 -1.69
C ASN A 53 19.22 -3.54 -1.32
N LYS A 54 19.36 -3.23 -0.03
CA LYS A 54 19.74 -1.89 0.42
C LYS A 54 21.12 -1.49 -0.10
N ALA A 55 22.09 -2.40 -0.12
CA ALA A 55 23.40 -2.16 -0.71
C ALA A 55 23.35 -2.00 -2.23
N ILE A 56 22.52 -2.81 -2.91
CA ILE A 56 22.26 -2.70 -4.36
C ILE A 56 21.68 -1.32 -4.68
N TYR A 57 20.64 -0.88 -3.97
CA TYR A 57 20.03 0.44 -4.17
C TYR A 57 21.03 1.58 -3.97
N ARG A 58 21.89 1.51 -2.94
CA ARG A 58 22.96 2.50 -2.74
C ARG A 58 23.91 2.58 -3.93
N ARG A 59 24.31 1.42 -4.47
CA ARG A 59 25.21 1.36 -5.63
C ARG A 59 24.54 1.86 -6.90
N GLN A 60 23.28 1.50 -7.12
CA GLN A 60 22.54 1.79 -8.34
C GLN A 60 22.05 3.24 -8.41
N TYR A 61 21.53 3.77 -7.30
CA TYR A 61 20.91 5.09 -7.25
C TYR A 61 21.77 6.16 -6.53
N GLY A 62 22.92 5.78 -5.97
CA GLY A 62 23.77 6.65 -5.15
C GLY A 62 23.20 6.97 -3.76
N HIS A 63 21.92 6.68 -3.53
CA HIS A 63 21.23 6.94 -2.26
C HIS A 63 20.11 5.93 -2.04
N VAL A 64 19.79 5.66 -0.78
CA VAL A 64 18.60 4.90 -0.39
C VAL A 64 18.22 5.30 1.03
N ARG A 65 16.92 5.37 1.30
CA ARG A 65 16.39 5.48 2.66
C ARG A 65 15.45 4.34 2.97
N THR A 66 15.35 4.01 4.26
CA THR A 66 14.40 3.05 4.77
C THR A 66 13.24 3.82 5.41
N VAL A 67 12.01 3.58 4.93
CA VAL A 67 10.79 4.17 5.50
C VAL A 67 9.96 3.12 6.22
N LYS A 68 9.22 3.54 7.25
CA LYS A 68 8.28 2.69 7.99
C LYS A 68 6.86 2.98 7.49
N VAL A 69 6.25 2.02 6.80
CA VAL A 69 4.92 2.15 6.20
C VAL A 69 4.09 0.89 6.41
N PHE A 70 2.77 1.06 6.51
CA PHE A 70 1.85 -0.01 6.82
C PHE A 70 1.45 -0.81 5.59
N HIS A 71 1.20 -2.10 5.81
CA HIS A 71 0.55 -2.99 4.85
C HIS A 71 -0.61 -3.70 5.56
N GLY A 72 -1.84 -3.33 5.19
CA GLY A 72 -3.04 -4.02 5.65
C GLY A 72 -3.26 -5.30 4.87
N THR A 73 -3.61 -6.38 5.57
CA THR A 73 -3.88 -7.69 4.97
C THR A 73 -4.77 -8.50 5.91
N LYS A 74 -5.32 -9.61 5.43
CA LYS A 74 -6.06 -10.54 6.28
C LYS A 74 -5.12 -11.22 7.28
N ILE A 75 -5.57 -11.44 8.51
CA ILE A 75 -4.82 -12.12 9.58
C ILE A 75 -4.29 -13.47 9.08
N THR A 76 -5.08 -14.21 8.30
CA THR A 76 -4.70 -15.51 7.71
C THR A 76 -3.46 -15.44 6.81
N ASN A 77 -3.17 -14.28 6.22
CA ASN A 77 -2.01 -14.10 5.34
C ASN A 77 -0.72 -13.85 6.13
N ILE A 78 -0.81 -13.28 7.35
CA ILE A 78 0.33 -12.83 8.13
C ILE A 78 1.39 -13.94 8.30
N PRO A 79 1.08 -15.17 8.74
CA PRO A 79 2.10 -16.20 8.91
C PRO A 79 2.92 -16.48 7.63
N SER A 80 2.24 -16.54 6.47
CA SER A 80 2.91 -16.76 5.19
C SER A 80 3.78 -15.56 4.78
N ILE A 81 3.32 -14.33 5.04
CA ILE A 81 4.08 -13.11 4.74
C ILE A 81 5.32 -13.01 5.64
N LEU A 82 5.21 -13.33 6.94
CA LEU A 82 6.36 -13.29 7.83
C LEU A 82 7.40 -14.36 7.47
N LYS A 83 6.97 -15.48 6.89
CA LYS A 83 7.85 -16.57 6.43
C LYS A 83 8.50 -16.27 5.08
N ASN A 84 7.71 -15.84 4.10
CA ASN A 84 8.09 -15.81 2.69
C ASN A 84 8.14 -14.39 2.08
N ASN A 85 7.85 -13.36 2.88
CA ASN A 85 7.64 -11.97 2.44
C ASN A 85 6.37 -11.74 1.61
N LEU A 86 6.12 -10.49 1.22
CA LEU A 86 5.10 -10.10 0.25
C LEU A 86 5.63 -10.38 -1.16
N GLU A 87 4.91 -11.16 -1.97
CA GLU A 87 5.31 -11.46 -3.35
C GLU A 87 4.76 -10.41 -4.32
N VAL A 88 5.61 -9.67 -5.03
CA VAL A 88 5.19 -8.66 -6.01
C VAL A 88 4.28 -9.27 -7.07
N ARG A 89 4.65 -10.42 -7.64
CA ARG A 89 3.86 -11.08 -8.70
C ARG A 89 2.44 -11.43 -8.26
N ARG A 90 2.28 -11.91 -7.03
CA ARG A 90 0.96 -12.27 -6.47
C ARG A 90 0.14 -11.03 -6.14
N HIS A 91 0.75 -10.03 -5.52
CA HIS A 91 0.04 -8.79 -5.18
C HIS A 91 -0.29 -7.95 -6.41
N GLY A 92 0.55 -7.97 -7.44
CA GLY A 92 0.37 -7.34 -8.74
C GLY A 92 -0.75 -7.91 -9.61
N GLN A 93 -1.39 -9.02 -9.20
CA GLN A 93 -2.56 -9.61 -9.86
C GLN A 93 -3.89 -9.41 -9.11
N ASN A 94 -3.84 -8.90 -7.88
CA ASN A 94 -5.04 -8.63 -7.07
C ASN A 94 -5.87 -7.45 -7.63
N ARG A 95 -7.16 -7.38 -7.31
CA ARG A 95 -8.01 -6.27 -7.78
C ARG A 95 -7.58 -4.95 -7.11
N GLY A 96 -7.49 -3.85 -7.88
CA GLY A 96 -7.38 -2.49 -7.32
C GLY A 96 -6.02 -1.79 -7.41
N HIS A 97 -5.16 -2.12 -8.39
CA HIS A 97 -3.89 -1.41 -8.65
C HIS A 97 -4.09 0.02 -9.15
N ARG A 98 -4.39 0.92 -8.21
CA ARG A 98 -4.62 2.34 -8.47
C ARG A 98 -3.34 3.09 -8.83
N PHE A 99 -2.19 2.64 -8.35
CA PHE A 99 -0.90 3.33 -8.52
C PHE A 99 0.22 2.41 -9.06
N GLY A 100 -0.10 1.17 -9.42
CA GLY A 100 0.85 0.19 -9.98
C GLY A 100 0.56 -1.26 -9.60
N ALA A 101 0.95 -2.21 -10.45
CA ALA A 101 0.83 -3.66 -10.24
C ALA A 101 1.97 -4.21 -9.36
N GLY A 102 2.10 -3.66 -8.15
CA GLY A 102 3.09 -4.09 -7.18
C GLY A 102 2.50 -4.31 -5.80
N VAL A 103 3.37 -4.28 -4.79
CA VAL A 103 2.98 -4.33 -3.38
C VAL A 103 2.74 -2.90 -2.89
N SER A 104 1.51 -2.62 -2.44
CA SER A 104 1.11 -1.32 -1.91
C SER A 104 1.38 -1.22 -0.41
N PHE A 105 1.89 -0.06 -0.01
CA PHE A 105 2.07 0.36 1.39
C PHE A 105 1.50 1.76 1.60
N SER A 106 1.26 2.14 2.86
CA SER A 106 0.76 3.46 3.20
C SER A 106 1.35 3.98 4.52
N ALA A 107 1.74 5.25 4.56
CA ALA A 107 2.07 5.92 5.82
C ALA A 107 0.84 6.14 6.73
N ILE A 108 -0.37 5.94 6.21
CA ILE A 108 -1.64 6.19 6.91
C ILE A 108 -2.22 4.86 7.42
N SER A 109 -2.23 4.67 8.74
CA SER A 109 -2.75 3.45 9.37
C SER A 109 -4.25 3.22 9.10
N ASN A 110 -5.09 4.26 9.11
CA ASN A 110 -6.52 4.11 8.77
C ASN A 110 -6.71 3.62 7.32
N TYR A 111 -5.88 4.07 6.38
CA TYR A 111 -5.95 3.65 4.99
C TYR A 111 -5.64 2.16 4.87
N SER A 112 -4.56 1.71 5.50
CA SER A 112 -4.19 0.30 5.56
C SER A 112 -5.24 -0.56 6.28
N SER A 113 -5.93 0.00 7.28
CA SER A 113 -6.96 -0.74 8.03
C SER A 113 -8.15 -1.20 7.19
N HIS A 114 -8.40 -0.57 6.03
CA HIS A 114 -9.44 -1.00 5.08
C HIS A 114 -9.13 -2.33 4.38
N TYR A 115 -7.86 -2.76 4.39
CA TYR A 115 -7.42 -4.03 3.81
C TYR A 115 -7.29 -5.15 4.84
N CYS A 116 -7.57 -4.86 6.11
CA CYS A 116 -7.62 -5.81 7.21
C CYS A 116 -9.02 -6.42 7.34
N ASP A 117 -9.16 -7.54 8.07
CA ASP A 117 -10.44 -8.19 8.30
C ASP A 117 -11.48 -7.23 8.90
N GLU A 118 -12.73 -7.25 8.39
CA GLU A 118 -13.78 -6.32 8.82
C GLU A 118 -14.49 -6.77 10.09
N ASN A 119 -14.75 -8.08 10.22
CA ASN A 119 -15.63 -8.66 11.24
C ASN A 119 -14.87 -9.29 12.41
N VAL A 120 -13.69 -8.75 12.74
CA VAL A 120 -12.91 -9.19 13.90
C VAL A 120 -12.71 -8.04 14.89
N PRO A 121 -12.82 -8.30 16.20
CA PRO A 121 -12.75 -7.24 17.20
C PRO A 121 -11.33 -6.68 17.35
N VAL A 122 -10.30 -7.50 17.11
CA VAL A 122 -8.89 -7.10 17.01
C VAL A 122 -8.40 -7.42 15.61
N LYS A 123 -7.99 -6.39 14.89
CA LYS A 123 -7.39 -6.49 13.55
C LYS A 123 -5.87 -6.52 13.67
N GLN A 124 -5.21 -7.03 12.64
CA GLN A 124 -3.76 -6.97 12.53
C GLN A 124 -3.34 -6.36 11.19
N MET A 125 -2.28 -5.58 11.22
CA MET A 125 -1.58 -5.12 10.02
C MET A 125 -0.07 -5.22 10.23
N LEU A 126 0.68 -5.17 9.13
CA LEU A 126 2.14 -5.16 9.17
C LEU A 126 2.63 -3.72 9.15
N LEU A 127 3.67 -3.42 9.92
CA LEU A 127 4.53 -2.27 9.66
C LEU A 127 5.82 -2.78 9.02
N CYS A 128 6.05 -2.37 7.79
CA CYS A 128 7.18 -2.79 6.99
C CYS A 128 8.25 -1.71 6.93
N LEU A 129 9.51 -2.14 6.94
CA LEU A 129 10.62 -1.33 6.46
C LEU A 129 10.62 -1.41 4.93
N VAL A 130 10.67 -0.29 4.22
CA VAL A 130 10.65 -0.24 2.75
C VAL A 130 11.80 0.62 2.25
N LEU A 131 12.55 0.10 1.27
CA LEU A 131 13.62 0.83 0.58
C LEU A 131 13.02 1.77 -0.46
N VAL A 132 13.43 3.04 -0.40
CA VAL A 132 13.02 4.08 -1.34
C VAL A 132 14.24 4.90 -1.74
N SER A 133 14.42 5.10 -3.04
CA SER A 133 15.42 6.02 -3.61
C SER A 133 14.71 7.13 -4.39
N ASN A 134 14.20 6.80 -5.58
CA ASN A 134 13.48 7.66 -6.49
C ASN A 134 11.99 7.30 -6.53
N ILE A 135 11.17 8.25 -6.09
CA ILE A 135 9.72 8.14 -6.04
C ILE A 135 9.06 9.06 -7.07
N ILE A 136 8.10 8.53 -7.82
CA ILE A 136 7.29 9.30 -8.79
C ILE A 136 5.82 9.27 -8.41
N GLU A 137 5.17 10.44 -8.43
CA GLU A 137 3.72 10.51 -8.32
C GLU A 137 3.08 10.10 -9.65
N VAL A 138 2.06 9.26 -9.58
CA VAL A 138 1.34 8.78 -10.76
C VAL A 138 -0.15 9.00 -10.57
N PRO A 139 -0.90 9.30 -11.65
CA PRO A 139 -2.35 9.45 -11.56
C PRO A 139 -3.01 8.15 -11.13
N GLU A 140 -4.18 8.28 -10.51
CA GLU A 140 -4.96 7.13 -10.12
C GLU A 140 -5.55 6.39 -11.34
N MET A 141 -5.20 5.12 -11.48
CA MET A 141 -5.64 4.26 -12.56
C MET A 141 -7.02 3.65 -12.23
N LYS A 142 -8.07 4.21 -12.85
CA LYS A 142 -9.47 3.77 -12.66
C LYS A 142 -9.88 2.57 -13.52
N LYS A 143 -9.11 2.24 -14.58
CA LYS A 143 -9.43 1.18 -15.54
C LYS A 143 -8.26 0.20 -15.69
N LYS A 144 -8.54 -1.10 -15.74
CA LYS A 144 -7.53 -2.19 -15.86
C LYS A 144 -6.66 -2.15 -17.12
N ARG A 145 -7.03 -1.39 -18.15
CA ARG A 145 -6.30 -1.36 -19.43
C ARG A 145 -4.96 -0.60 -19.38
N TYR A 146 -4.65 0.07 -18.28
CA TYR A 146 -3.47 0.93 -18.15
C TYR A 146 -2.76 0.73 -16.80
N THR A 147 -2.60 -0.51 -16.34
CA THR A 147 -1.87 -0.73 -15.08
C THR A 147 -0.37 -0.57 -15.31
N ILE A 148 0.28 0.26 -14.50
CA ILE A 148 1.73 0.42 -14.47
C ILE A 148 2.32 -0.89 -13.94
N CYS A 149 2.94 -1.71 -14.81
CA CYS A 149 3.60 -2.96 -14.42
C CYS A 149 5.03 -2.75 -13.94
N GLU A 150 5.67 -1.69 -14.43
CA GLU A 150 7.00 -1.25 -14.02
C GLU A 150 7.00 0.28 -13.90
N PRO A 151 7.74 0.87 -12.97
CA PRO A 151 7.87 2.32 -12.90
C PRO A 151 8.47 2.90 -14.19
N PRO A 152 8.15 4.15 -14.54
CA PRO A 152 8.78 4.81 -15.68
C PRO A 152 10.29 4.98 -15.48
N PHE A 153 10.99 5.26 -16.58
CA PHE A 153 12.40 5.60 -16.54
C PHE A 153 12.64 6.87 -15.72
N LEU A 154 13.75 6.88 -15.00
CA LEU A 154 14.23 8.02 -14.25
C LEU A 154 14.70 9.08 -15.24
N GLU A 155 14.15 10.28 -15.13
CA GLU A 155 14.42 11.39 -16.05
C GLU A 155 15.93 11.69 -16.10
N GLY A 156 16.51 11.72 -17.31
CA GLY A 156 17.94 11.97 -17.51
C GLY A 156 18.89 10.83 -17.11
N HIS A 157 18.38 9.68 -16.66
CA HIS A 157 19.20 8.60 -16.11
C HIS A 157 18.92 7.23 -16.76
N TRP A 158 18.64 7.19 -18.07
CA TRP A 158 18.46 5.92 -18.78
C TRP A 158 19.67 4.98 -18.61
N PRO A 159 19.48 3.67 -18.33
CA PRO A 159 18.21 2.92 -18.29
C PRO A 159 17.58 2.78 -16.90
N LEU A 160 17.97 3.58 -15.90
CA LEU A 160 17.40 3.50 -14.55
C LEU A 160 15.91 3.87 -14.56
N ARG A 161 15.13 3.19 -13.72
CA ARG A 161 13.73 3.51 -13.45
C ARG A 161 13.59 4.11 -12.06
N TYR A 162 12.50 4.86 -11.84
CA TYR A 162 12.03 5.09 -10.48
C TYR A 162 11.85 3.74 -9.78
N ASP A 163 12.07 3.67 -8.46
CA ASP A 163 11.91 2.40 -7.75
C ASP A 163 10.52 2.29 -7.08
N THR A 164 9.84 3.42 -6.93
CA THR A 164 8.57 3.54 -6.21
C THR A 164 7.62 4.46 -6.97
N THR A 165 6.37 4.04 -7.18
CA THR A 165 5.29 4.94 -7.59
C THR A 165 4.45 5.34 -6.38
N ALA A 166 3.79 6.49 -6.43
CA ALA A 166 3.02 7.01 -5.30
C ALA A 166 1.77 7.77 -5.71
N LYS A 167 0.78 7.79 -4.81
CA LYS A 167 -0.33 8.76 -4.88
C LYS A 167 0.15 10.17 -4.51
N ASN A 168 0.93 10.25 -3.43
CA ASN A 168 1.60 11.46 -2.98
C ASN A 168 2.99 11.06 -2.47
N LYS A 169 4.04 11.60 -3.10
CA LYS A 169 5.43 11.23 -2.81
C LYS A 169 5.94 11.83 -1.50
N THR A 170 5.39 12.97 -1.11
CA THR A 170 5.78 13.71 0.10
C THR A 170 5.21 13.06 1.35
N THR A 171 3.91 12.79 1.35
CA THR A 171 3.21 12.21 2.50
C THR A 171 3.25 10.68 2.52
N MET A 172 3.59 10.05 1.40
CA MET A 172 3.55 8.59 1.23
C MET A 172 2.19 8.00 1.55
N ASP A 173 1.12 8.72 1.18
CA ASP A 173 -0.28 8.27 1.34
C ASP A 173 -0.45 6.83 0.86
N VAL A 174 0.04 6.55 -0.34
CA VAL A 174 0.14 5.21 -0.92
C VAL A 174 1.41 5.18 -1.75
N ILE A 175 2.25 4.18 -1.51
CA ILE A 175 3.43 3.89 -2.33
C ILE A 175 3.37 2.44 -2.82
N VAL A 176 3.92 2.17 -4.00
CA VAL A 176 3.95 0.82 -4.60
C VAL A 176 5.37 0.43 -4.93
N LYS A 177 5.76 -0.78 -4.51
CA LYS A 177 7.05 -1.41 -4.83
C LYS A 177 6.85 -2.54 -5.83
N PHE A 178 7.79 -2.63 -6.76
CA PHE A 178 7.74 -3.53 -7.92
C PHE A 178 8.82 -4.62 -7.88
N GLU A 179 9.64 -4.63 -6.84
CA GLU A 179 10.76 -5.54 -6.72
C GLU A 179 10.72 -6.22 -5.35
N ASP A 180 10.85 -7.55 -5.36
CA ASP A 180 10.83 -8.35 -4.14
C ASP A 180 12.02 -8.00 -3.23
N HIS A 181 11.89 -8.26 -1.93
CA HIS A 181 12.94 -8.02 -0.94
C HIS A 181 13.40 -6.56 -0.77
N THR A 182 12.75 -5.60 -1.42
CA THR A 182 12.92 -4.16 -1.17
C THR A 182 12.10 -3.68 0.03
N PHE A 183 11.52 -4.62 0.77
CA PHE A 183 10.72 -4.42 1.96
C PHE A 183 10.86 -5.61 2.92
N TYR A 184 10.71 -5.34 4.22
CA TYR A 184 10.81 -6.31 5.29
C TYR A 184 9.68 -6.10 6.32
N PRO A 185 8.85 -7.12 6.63
CA PRO A 185 7.78 -7.01 7.62
C PRO A 185 8.37 -7.04 9.04
N ALA A 186 8.69 -5.87 9.59
CA ALA A 186 9.40 -5.75 10.85
C ALA A 186 8.51 -5.89 12.09
N PHE A 187 7.23 -5.53 11.99
CA PHE A 187 6.30 -5.59 13.11
C PHE A 187 4.91 -6.08 12.69
N VAL A 188 4.26 -6.80 13.60
CA VAL A 188 2.80 -7.01 13.57
C VAL A 188 2.17 -6.06 14.57
N VAL A 189 1.23 -5.24 14.11
CA VAL A 189 0.48 -4.31 14.95
C VAL A 189 -0.95 -4.83 15.08
N SER A 190 -1.32 -5.22 16.31
CA SER A 190 -2.69 -5.59 16.68
C SER A 190 -3.44 -4.36 17.17
N PHE A 191 -4.65 -4.11 16.67
CA PHE A 191 -5.40 -2.89 16.98
C PHE A 191 -6.92 -3.10 16.90
N ARG A 192 -7.68 -2.22 17.56
CA ARG A 192 -9.15 -2.16 17.49
C ARG A 192 -9.61 -0.87 16.81
N LYS A 193 -10.76 -0.95 16.13
CA LYS A 193 -11.50 0.23 15.67
C LYS A 193 -12.54 0.60 16.72
N ARG A 194 -12.44 1.79 17.30
CA ARG A 194 -13.43 2.34 18.25
C ARG A 194 -14.21 3.46 17.59
N SER A 195 -15.54 3.36 17.59
CA SER A 195 -16.43 4.43 17.13
C SER A 195 -16.26 5.67 18.00
N LYS A 196 -16.28 6.85 17.39
CA LYS A 196 -16.26 8.15 18.09
C LYS A 196 -17.66 8.66 18.45
N MET A 197 -18.70 7.81 18.36
CA MET A 197 -20.10 8.19 18.62
C MET A 197 -20.20 9.28 19.68
N CYS A 198 -20.84 10.40 19.31
CA CYS A 198 -21.38 11.31 20.32
C CYS A 198 -22.18 10.48 21.31
N PRO A 199 -22.14 10.79 22.62
CA PRO A 199 -22.97 10.11 23.60
C PRO A 199 -24.41 10.04 23.06
N PRO A 200 -25.12 8.92 23.18
CA PRO A 200 -26.55 8.95 22.91
C PRO A 200 -27.11 10.10 23.74
N VAL A 201 -27.73 11.09 23.06
CA VAL A 201 -28.53 12.10 23.73
C VAL A 201 -29.45 11.32 24.64
N ALA A 202 -29.32 11.52 25.95
CA ALA A 202 -30.17 10.87 26.92
C ALA A 202 -31.60 11.09 26.43
N SER A 203 -32.26 10.01 26.03
CA SER A 203 -33.69 10.04 25.74
C SER A 203 -34.34 10.69 26.96
N PRO A 204 -35.12 11.78 26.79
CA PRO A 204 -35.79 12.38 27.93
C PRO A 204 -36.59 11.28 28.62
N SER A 205 -36.37 11.11 29.93
CA SER A 205 -37.15 10.21 30.76
C SER A 205 -38.63 10.42 30.45
N PRO A 206 -39.44 9.37 30.26
CA PRO A 206 -40.87 9.56 30.12
C PRO A 206 -41.37 10.28 31.38
N VAL A 207 -41.80 11.53 31.21
CA VAL A 207 -42.55 12.25 32.23
C VAL A 207 -43.84 11.47 32.37
N TYR A 208 -43.97 10.71 33.45
CA TYR A 208 -45.21 10.05 33.80
C TYR A 208 -46.18 11.14 34.25
N SER A 209 -46.94 11.70 33.31
CA SER A 209 -48.04 12.61 33.63
C SER A 209 -49.13 11.79 34.31
N SER A 210 -49.32 12.02 35.60
CA SER A 210 -50.48 11.54 36.36
C SER A 210 -51.71 12.37 35.97
N GLU A 211 -52.26 12.14 34.78
CA GLU A 211 -53.62 12.58 34.47
C GLU A 211 -54.57 11.37 34.47
N PRO A 212 -55.74 11.47 35.10
CA PRO A 212 -56.71 10.39 35.13
C PRO A 212 -57.34 10.17 33.75
N ILE A 213 -57.29 8.92 33.28
CA ILE A 213 -57.96 8.47 32.06
C ILE A 213 -59.48 8.55 32.29
N PHE A 214 -60.14 9.53 31.68
CA PHE A 214 -61.59 9.49 31.49
C PHE A 214 -61.93 8.53 30.35
N LEU A 215 -62.59 7.42 30.68
CA LEU A 215 -63.19 6.54 29.68
C LEU A 215 -64.42 7.23 29.07
N PRO A 216 -64.50 7.41 27.73
CA PRO A 216 -65.74 7.87 27.12
C PRO A 216 -66.78 6.75 27.12
N ARG A 217 -68.02 7.16 27.47
CA ARG A 217 -69.24 6.36 27.44
C ARG A 217 -69.50 5.80 26.04
N SER A 218 -69.95 4.55 26.03
CA SER A 218 -70.57 3.86 24.90
C SER A 218 -71.70 4.66 24.25
N VAL A 219 -71.63 4.84 22.93
CA VAL A 219 -72.79 5.21 22.10
C VAL A 219 -72.95 4.15 21.02
N GLN A 220 -74.18 3.64 20.95
CA GLN A 220 -74.67 2.61 20.04
C GLN A 220 -74.79 3.11 18.59
N ASN A 221 -74.60 2.15 17.67
CA ASN A 221 -75.24 1.93 16.35
C ASN A 221 -75.50 3.14 15.41
N ASP A 222 -75.06 3.06 14.15
CA ASP A 222 -75.92 2.55 13.07
C ASP A 222 -75.22 2.44 11.69
N TYR A 223 -75.91 1.74 10.80
CA TYR A 223 -75.55 1.06 9.56
C TYR A 223 -74.97 1.85 8.36
N ASN A 224 -74.36 1.04 7.45
CA ASN A 224 -74.37 1.16 5.98
C ASN A 224 -73.62 2.30 5.28
N ARG A 225 -72.41 1.98 4.75
CA ARG A 225 -71.93 2.50 3.45
C ARG A 225 -70.76 1.67 2.87
N PRO A 226 -70.81 1.23 1.59
CA PRO A 226 -69.64 0.68 0.85
C PRO A 226 -69.05 1.77 -0.10
N PRO A 227 -68.08 1.46 -0.98
CA PRO A 227 -66.71 0.94 -0.81
C PRO A 227 -65.66 1.90 -1.40
N ALA A 228 -64.34 1.68 -1.22
CA ALA A 228 -63.33 2.10 -2.21
C ALA A 228 -61.99 1.37 -2.06
N HIS A 229 -61.59 0.72 -3.16
CA HIS A 229 -60.25 0.20 -3.44
C HIS A 229 -59.17 1.30 -3.37
N SER A 230 -58.02 1.00 -2.76
CA SER A 230 -56.72 1.09 -3.44
C SER A 230 -55.59 0.53 -2.57
N SER A 231 -55.18 -0.68 -2.91
CA SER A 231 -53.93 -1.30 -2.45
C SER A 231 -52.83 -0.89 -3.42
N LEU A 232 -51.85 -0.10 -2.98
CA LEU A 232 -50.49 -0.06 -3.55
C LEU A 232 -49.49 0.42 -2.48
N TYR A 233 -49.13 -0.46 -1.53
CA TYR A 233 -47.80 -0.41 -0.92
C TYR A 233 -46.89 -1.28 -1.78
N ARG A 234 -45.97 -0.65 -2.51
CA ARG A 234 -44.88 -1.36 -3.20
C ARG A 234 -43.77 -1.63 -2.19
N ASP A 235 -43.55 -2.90 -1.94
CA ASP A 235 -42.42 -3.45 -1.20
C ASP A 235 -41.16 -3.43 -2.09
N PRO A 236 -40.03 -2.81 -1.69
CA PRO A 236 -38.83 -2.71 -2.53
C PRO A 236 -37.87 -3.91 -2.45
N TYR A 237 -38.25 -5.04 -1.85
CA TYR A 237 -37.37 -6.21 -1.78
C TYR A 237 -38.02 -7.50 -2.28
N SER A 238 -38.09 -7.66 -3.60
CA SER A 238 -38.20 -8.97 -4.26
C SER A 238 -37.07 -9.14 -5.26
N VAL A 239 -36.10 -9.99 -4.90
CA VAL A 239 -35.04 -10.45 -5.80
C VAL A 239 -35.44 -11.83 -6.30
N HIS A 240 -35.81 -11.92 -7.58
CA HIS A 240 -35.84 -13.19 -8.31
C HIS A 240 -34.43 -13.57 -8.78
N PRO A 241 -34.10 -14.87 -8.85
CA PRO A 241 -32.78 -15.33 -9.28
C PRO A 241 -32.67 -15.30 -10.82
N ALA A 242 -31.67 -14.59 -11.35
CA ALA A 242 -31.37 -14.59 -12.77
C ALA A 242 -30.35 -15.70 -13.13
N ARG A 243 -30.81 -16.56 -14.05
CA ARG A 243 -30.11 -17.54 -14.88
C ARG A 243 -28.61 -17.32 -15.12
N THR A 244 -27.85 -18.38 -14.90
CA THR A 244 -26.49 -18.59 -15.38
C THR A 244 -26.45 -18.80 -16.90
N HIS A 245 -25.75 -17.92 -17.62
CA HIS A 245 -25.18 -18.23 -18.94
C HIS A 245 -23.66 -18.25 -18.81
N VAL A 246 -23.08 -19.42 -19.01
CA VAL A 246 -21.63 -19.65 -19.11
C VAL A 246 -21.21 -19.41 -20.56
N PRO A 247 -20.27 -18.50 -20.86
CA PRO A 247 -19.62 -18.47 -22.17
C PRO A 247 -18.41 -19.41 -22.18
N VAL A 248 -18.37 -20.24 -23.22
CA VAL A 248 -17.28 -21.15 -23.58
C VAL A 248 -15.98 -20.36 -23.84
N ARG A 249 -14.85 -20.85 -23.30
CA ARG A 249 -13.50 -20.31 -23.52
C ARG A 249 -12.99 -20.61 -24.94
N PRO A 250 -12.29 -19.70 -25.62
CA PRO A 250 -11.40 -20.08 -26.72
C PRO A 250 -10.12 -20.73 -26.18
N GLN A 251 -9.76 -21.89 -26.73
CA GLN A 251 -8.46 -22.54 -26.55
C GLN A 251 -7.36 -21.66 -27.18
N TYR A 252 -6.34 -21.34 -26.39
CA TYR A 252 -5.14 -20.65 -26.86
C TYR A 252 -4.15 -21.71 -27.38
N GLN A 253 -3.79 -21.65 -28.66
CA GLN A 253 -2.64 -22.38 -29.20
C GLN A 253 -1.37 -21.57 -28.94
N PRO A 254 -0.26 -22.19 -28.50
CA PRO A 254 1.01 -21.49 -28.36
C PRO A 254 1.63 -21.23 -29.73
N ALA A 255 2.10 -19.99 -29.95
CA ALA A 255 2.86 -19.60 -31.13
C ALA A 255 4.20 -20.35 -31.16
N GLN A 256 4.55 -20.89 -32.33
CA GLN A 256 5.84 -21.51 -32.60
C GLN A 256 6.92 -20.43 -32.62
N TYR A 257 7.94 -20.57 -31.76
CA TYR A 257 9.15 -19.77 -31.80
C TYR A 257 9.99 -20.22 -33.01
N HIS A 258 10.05 -19.39 -34.05
CA HIS A 258 11.10 -19.49 -35.05
C HIS A 258 12.39 -18.90 -34.47
N SER A 259 13.41 -19.75 -34.35
CA SER A 259 14.77 -19.40 -33.99
C SER A 259 15.48 -18.76 -35.19
N GLU A 260 15.72 -17.46 -35.13
CA GLU A 260 16.64 -16.76 -36.04
C GLU A 260 18.10 -17.01 -35.62
N PRO A 261 19.03 -17.24 -36.56
CA PRO A 261 20.41 -17.61 -36.25
C PRO A 261 21.25 -16.43 -35.76
N PHE A 262 22.18 -16.76 -34.87
CA PHE A 262 23.19 -15.88 -34.30
C PHE A 262 24.08 -15.26 -35.38
N TYR A 263 24.05 -13.93 -35.52
CA TYR A 263 25.13 -13.20 -36.19
C TYR A 263 26.34 -13.12 -35.26
N THR A 264 27.42 -13.78 -35.66
CA THR A 264 28.75 -13.71 -35.04
C THR A 264 29.29 -12.28 -35.17
N ARG A 265 29.39 -11.55 -34.06
CA ARG A 265 30.03 -10.23 -34.03
C ARG A 265 31.55 -10.43 -34.15
N ALA A 266 32.13 -9.92 -35.23
CA ALA A 266 33.57 -9.88 -35.45
C ALA A 266 34.26 -9.11 -34.30
N GLN A 267 35.34 -9.68 -33.77
CA GLN A 267 36.23 -9.05 -32.79
C GLN A 267 37.08 -7.96 -33.48
N PRO A 268 37.30 -6.79 -32.87
CA PRO A 268 38.29 -5.84 -33.37
C PRO A 268 39.72 -6.37 -33.14
N GLN A 269 40.56 -6.30 -34.17
CA GLN A 269 41.99 -6.57 -34.06
C GLN A 269 42.70 -5.50 -33.19
N PRO A 270 43.77 -5.85 -32.47
CA PRO A 270 44.54 -4.90 -31.68
C PRO A 270 45.35 -3.97 -32.58
N ALA A 271 45.25 -2.66 -32.32
CA ALA A 271 46.04 -1.63 -32.97
C ALA A 271 47.53 -1.74 -32.56
N THR A 272 48.40 -1.82 -33.55
CA THR A 272 49.86 -1.69 -33.42
C THR A 272 50.23 -0.23 -33.13
N ASN A 273 50.80 0.04 -31.95
CA ASN A 273 51.41 1.33 -31.65
C ASN A 273 52.77 1.45 -32.36
N GLN A 274 52.83 2.27 -33.42
CA GLN A 274 54.08 2.87 -33.87
C GLN A 274 54.21 4.25 -33.23
N ALA A 275 55.25 4.42 -32.42
CA ALA A 275 55.67 5.68 -31.87
C ALA A 275 56.21 6.57 -33.00
N GLN A 276 55.68 7.78 -33.12
CA GLN A 276 56.34 8.87 -33.84
C GLN A 276 56.41 10.09 -32.91
N ASN A 277 57.66 10.46 -32.62
CA ASN A 277 58.07 11.73 -32.05
C ASN A 277 57.52 12.89 -32.89
N THR A 278 56.82 13.83 -32.27
CA THR A 278 56.94 15.24 -32.64
C THR A 278 56.91 16.11 -31.38
N THR A 279 57.93 16.94 -31.32
CA THR A 279 58.24 17.99 -30.37
C THR A 279 57.26 19.16 -30.44
N GLY A 280 56.96 19.76 -29.28
CA GLY A 280 56.54 21.16 -29.18
C GLY A 280 55.16 21.37 -28.58
N PHE A 281 55.06 21.41 -27.25
CA PHE A 281 54.01 22.13 -26.52
C PHE A 281 54.38 22.24 -25.02
N TRP A 282 55.40 23.03 -24.72
CA TRP A 282 55.69 23.52 -23.37
C TRP A 282 55.94 25.02 -23.46
N ASP A 283 54.87 25.79 -23.50
CA ASP A 283 54.88 27.19 -23.13
C ASP A 283 53.51 27.56 -22.55
N VAL A 284 53.50 28.47 -21.59
CA VAL A 284 52.36 28.99 -20.81
C VAL A 284 51.98 28.16 -19.57
N ILE A 285 52.86 28.16 -18.54
CA ILE A 285 52.52 28.52 -17.14
C ILE A 285 53.80 29.00 -16.44
N SER A 286 54.04 30.31 -16.36
CA SER A 286 54.82 30.96 -15.28
C SER A 286 54.86 32.50 -15.44
N ALA A 287 53.99 33.20 -14.70
CA ALA A 287 54.15 34.60 -14.30
C ALA A 287 53.29 34.81 -13.05
N ILE A 288 53.73 34.30 -11.89
CA ILE A 288 54.35 35.07 -10.79
C ILE A 288 53.59 36.36 -10.48
N GLY A 289 52.79 36.28 -9.41
CA GLY A 289 52.32 37.44 -8.68
C GLY A 289 53.45 38.16 -7.95
N ARG A 290 53.35 39.48 -7.95
CA ARG A 290 53.92 40.45 -6.99
C ARG A 290 53.34 41.80 -7.42
N PHE A 291 52.48 42.41 -6.62
CA PHE A 291 52.43 43.85 -6.35
C PHE A 291 51.23 44.16 -5.43
N ILE A 292 51.52 44.28 -4.13
CA ILE A 292 50.83 45.15 -3.18
C ILE A 292 51.94 45.93 -2.46
N PHE A 293 51.70 47.24 -2.29
CA PHE A 293 52.54 48.34 -1.76
C PHE A 293 53.38 49.11 -2.78
N GLY A 294 53.03 50.40 -2.95
CA GLY A 294 53.73 51.41 -3.75
C GLY A 294 52.78 52.24 -4.57
#